data_AF-A0A349ZTY0-F1
#
_entry.id   AF-A0A349ZTY0-F1
#
_cell.length_a   1.000
_cell.length_b   1.000
_cell.length_c   1.000
_cell.angle_alpha   90.00
_cell.angle_beta   90.00
_cell.angle_gamma   90.00
#
_symmetry.space_group_name_H-M   'P 1'
#
loop_
_entity.id
_entity.type
_entity.pdbx_description
1 polymer ?
#
loop_
_entity_poly.entity_id
_entity_poly.type
_entity_poly.pdbx_seq_one_letter_code
_entity_poly.pdbx_strand_id
1 'polypeptide(L)'
;MGRFFNLDSPFVAFMNRVADLMLLNVIYLLCCIPVITIGPATTALYYITLKMARNEESYIIKGFFKSFKLNFRQGLIMWLIDLAFAGIMVLDFKVLNGSIPGIENPGTQMFSVMRVLIMVLAILALFTVSFTFPVLAKFDNTIKNTYRNSFFMSCRHFPTTLVMILTWSVTLLTGYLFPQLLIVHILILFSLAAFVPSFMLVKVFDRYIPAEADGEEEEGADNEENRDNAVENAADNGVDNAVENTGGSLSEGK
;
A
#
# COMPACT_ATOMS: atom_id res chain seq x y z
N MET A 1 -9.25 -39.65 -19.80
CA MET A 1 -8.81 -39.54 -18.40
C MET A 1 -8.74 -38.05 -18.06
N GLY A 2 -9.74 -37.36 -17.54
CA GLY A 2 -10.89 -37.77 -16.75
C GLY A 2 -10.94 -36.96 -15.45
N ARG A 3 -11.25 -35.66 -15.54
CA ARG A 3 -12.01 -34.91 -14.52
C ARG A 3 -11.44 -34.78 -13.09
N PHE A 4 -10.14 -34.50 -12.95
CA PHE A 4 -9.52 -34.11 -11.66
C PHE A 4 -9.20 -32.61 -11.50
N PHE A 5 -9.44 -31.81 -12.54
CA PHE A 5 -9.40 -30.35 -12.48
C PHE A 5 -10.84 -29.80 -12.56
N ASN A 6 -11.57 -29.87 -11.46
CA ASN A 6 -12.72 -28.99 -11.30
C ASN A 6 -12.16 -27.62 -10.88
N LEU A 7 -12.24 -26.65 -11.81
CA LEU A 7 -11.95 -25.24 -11.57
C LEU A 7 -12.85 -24.62 -10.48
N ASP A 8 -13.94 -25.29 -10.11
CA ASP A 8 -14.84 -24.92 -9.00
C ASP A 8 -14.44 -25.48 -7.62
N SER A 9 -13.25 -26.07 -7.46
CA SER A 9 -12.83 -26.51 -6.13
C SER A 9 -12.36 -25.32 -5.27
N PRO A 10 -12.78 -25.24 -3.99
CA PRO A 10 -12.33 -24.17 -3.07
C PRO A 10 -10.81 -24.12 -2.91
N PHE A 11 -10.12 -25.23 -3.21
CA PHE A 11 -8.67 -25.31 -3.23
C PHE A 11 -8.04 -24.50 -4.38
N VAL A 12 -8.60 -24.57 -5.58
CA VAL A 12 -8.10 -23.80 -6.75
C VAL A 12 -8.29 -22.30 -6.51
N ALA A 13 -9.45 -21.90 -5.98
CA ALA A 13 -9.71 -20.51 -5.62
C ALA A 13 -8.72 -19.99 -4.55
N PHE A 14 -8.38 -20.82 -3.56
CA PHE A 14 -7.36 -20.48 -2.56
C PHE A 14 -5.96 -20.32 -3.19
N MET A 15 -5.56 -21.26 -4.05
CA MET A 15 -4.26 -21.21 -4.72
C MET A 15 -4.14 -19.99 -5.64
N ASN A 16 -5.22 -19.61 -6.33
CA ASN A 16 -5.26 -18.38 -7.12
C ASN A 16 -5.03 -17.14 -6.25
N ARG A 17 -5.71 -17.03 -5.09
CA ARG A 17 -5.46 -15.91 -4.15
C ARG A 17 -4.03 -15.86 -3.64
N VAL A 18 -3.44 -17.03 -3.37
CA VAL A 18 -2.04 -17.11 -2.95
C VAL A 18 -1.13 -16.61 -4.08
N ALA A 19 -1.38 -17.00 -5.33
CA ALA A 19 -0.64 -16.51 -6.49
C ALA A 19 -0.80 -15.00 -6.69
N ASP A 20 -2.01 -14.47 -6.53
CA ASP A 20 -2.31 -13.04 -6.62
C ASP A 20 -1.56 -12.23 -5.55
N LEU A 21 -1.55 -12.74 -4.31
CA LEU A 21 -0.78 -12.14 -3.22
C LEU A 21 0.73 -12.20 -3.50
N MET A 22 1.23 -13.29 -4.09
CA MET A 22 2.64 -13.39 -4.46
C MET A 22 3.02 -12.37 -5.53
N LEU A 23 2.19 -12.26 -6.57
CA LEU A 23 2.37 -11.29 -7.64
C LEU A 23 2.35 -9.85 -7.09
N LEU A 24 1.39 -9.54 -6.23
CA LEU A 24 1.27 -8.25 -5.56
C LEU A 24 2.51 -7.92 -4.72
N ASN A 25 3.08 -8.91 -4.02
CA ASN A 25 4.24 -8.72 -3.15
C ASN A 25 5.50 -8.37 -3.96
N VAL A 26 5.69 -9.06 -5.09
CA VAL A 26 6.81 -8.79 -6.01
C VAL A 26 6.73 -7.37 -6.55
N ILE A 27 5.56 -6.94 -7.02
CA ILE A 27 5.37 -5.58 -7.57
C ILE A 27 5.59 -4.53 -6.49
N TYR A 28 5.03 -4.75 -5.30
CA TYR A 28 5.23 -3.88 -4.14
C TYR A 28 6.72 -3.70 -3.85
N LEU A 29 7.50 -4.78 -3.79
CA LEU A 29 8.93 -4.72 -3.51
C LEU A 29 9.72 -4.00 -4.62
N LEU A 30 9.38 -4.22 -5.89
CA LEU A 30 9.98 -3.49 -7.00
C LEU A 30 9.73 -1.98 -6.87
N CYS A 31 8.50 -1.59 -6.50
CA CYS A 31 8.14 -0.20 -6.26
C CYS A 31 8.69 0.36 -4.94
N CYS A 32 9.16 -0.46 -4.00
CA CYS A 32 9.80 -0.03 -2.76
C CYS A 32 11.32 0.09 -2.85
N ILE A 33 11.94 -0.20 -4.00
CA ILE A 33 13.41 -0.05 -4.18
C ILE A 33 13.83 1.40 -3.85
N PRO A 34 13.14 2.45 -4.36
CA PRO A 34 13.31 3.78 -3.82
C PRO A 34 12.59 3.88 -2.47
N VAL A 35 13.33 4.21 -1.39
CA VAL A 35 12.74 4.36 -0.05
C VAL A 35 11.62 5.42 -0.02
N ILE A 36 11.67 6.40 -0.92
CA ILE A 36 10.65 7.45 -1.03
C ILE A 36 9.31 6.96 -1.60
N THR A 37 9.29 5.85 -2.34
CA THR A 37 8.07 5.33 -2.97
C THR A 37 7.34 4.29 -2.12
N ILE A 38 7.84 3.99 -0.91
CA ILE A 38 7.18 3.08 0.05
C ILE A 38 5.77 3.58 0.39
N GLY A 39 5.58 4.89 0.59
CA GLY A 39 4.26 5.48 0.84
C GLY A 39 3.23 5.16 -0.25
N PRO A 40 3.41 5.66 -1.49
CA PRO A 40 2.45 5.40 -2.57
C PRO A 40 2.36 3.89 -2.92
N ALA A 41 3.43 3.12 -2.78
CA ALA A 41 3.38 1.65 -2.95
C ALA A 41 2.50 0.98 -1.89
N THR A 42 2.56 1.45 -0.64
CA THR A 42 1.72 0.94 0.47
C THR A 42 0.26 1.31 0.23
N THR A 43 -0.03 2.51 -0.27
CA THR A 43 -1.39 2.89 -0.69
C THR A 43 -1.92 1.96 -1.78
N ALA A 44 -1.14 1.70 -2.83
CA ALA A 44 -1.53 0.78 -3.90
C ALA A 44 -1.68 -0.67 -3.42
N LEU A 45 -0.86 -1.10 -2.46
CA LEU A 45 -0.99 -2.40 -1.81
C LEU A 45 -2.32 -2.51 -1.05
N TYR A 46 -2.69 -1.48 -0.29
CA TYR A 46 -3.99 -1.46 0.40
C TYR A 46 -5.15 -1.40 -0.59
N TYR A 47 -5.05 -0.64 -1.68
CA TYR A 47 -6.08 -0.61 -2.72
C TYR A 47 -6.42 -2.01 -3.25
N ILE A 48 -5.39 -2.79 -3.67
CA ILE A 48 -5.60 -4.14 -4.20
C ILE A 48 -6.05 -5.11 -3.12
N THR A 49 -5.48 -5.04 -1.91
CA THR A 49 -5.90 -5.94 -0.83
C THR A 49 -7.31 -5.69 -0.32
N LEU A 50 -7.81 -4.44 -0.38
CA LEU A 50 -9.20 -4.10 -0.08
C LEU A 50 -10.15 -4.70 -1.14
N LYS A 51 -9.84 -4.53 -2.43
CA LYS A 51 -10.61 -5.16 -3.53
C LYS A 51 -10.62 -6.69 -3.41
N MET A 52 -9.46 -7.31 -3.14
CA MET A 52 -9.37 -8.76 -2.91
C MET A 52 -10.17 -9.21 -1.69
N ALA A 53 -10.22 -8.42 -0.61
CA ALA A 53 -10.99 -8.74 0.59
C ALA A 53 -12.52 -8.65 0.35
N ARG A 54 -12.96 -7.82 -0.60
CA ARG A 54 -14.35 -7.75 -1.08
C ARG A 54 -14.72 -8.88 -2.07
N ASN A 55 -13.74 -9.70 -2.48
CA ASN A 55 -13.88 -10.71 -3.55
C ASN A 55 -14.20 -10.09 -4.92
N GLU A 56 -13.75 -8.86 -5.15
CA GLU A 56 -13.83 -8.24 -6.47
C GLU A 56 -12.74 -8.79 -7.38
N GLU A 57 -13.08 -9.04 -8.63
CA GLU A 57 -12.09 -9.38 -9.65
C GLU A 57 -11.23 -8.15 -9.92
N SER A 58 -9.95 -8.23 -9.56
CA SER A 58 -9.01 -7.15 -9.78
C SER A 58 -7.79 -7.64 -10.52
N TYR A 59 -7.49 -7.00 -11.65
CA TYR A 59 -6.22 -7.19 -12.35
C TYR A 59 -5.10 -6.64 -11.47
N ILE A 60 -4.44 -7.52 -10.69
CA ILE A 60 -3.46 -7.17 -9.64
C ILE A 60 -2.41 -6.16 -10.13
N ILE A 61 -1.74 -6.45 -11.25
CA ILE A 61 -0.67 -5.57 -11.79
C ILE A 61 -1.25 -4.21 -12.19
N LYS A 62 -2.28 -4.22 -13.03
CA LYS A 62 -2.86 -2.99 -13.60
C LYS A 62 -3.45 -2.11 -12.49
N GLY A 63 -4.27 -2.70 -11.62
CA GLY A 63 -4.86 -1.99 -10.49
C GLY A 63 -3.82 -1.43 -9.52
N PHE A 64 -2.71 -2.16 -9.28
CA PHE A 64 -1.62 -1.63 -8.46
C PHE A 64 -1.00 -0.39 -9.09
N PHE A 65 -0.60 -0.44 -10.37
CA PHE A 65 0.03 0.70 -11.05
C PHE A 65 -0.93 1.88 -11.24
N LYS A 66 -2.23 1.60 -11.43
CA LYS A 66 -3.29 2.62 -11.45
C LYS A 66 -3.34 3.38 -10.12
N SER A 67 -3.57 2.67 -9.02
CA SER A 67 -3.65 3.29 -7.70
C SER A 67 -2.32 3.96 -7.33
N PHE A 68 -1.19 3.38 -7.73
CA PHE A 68 0.12 3.96 -7.51
C PHE A 68 0.28 5.30 -8.21
N LYS A 69 -0.10 5.41 -9.50
CA LYS A 69 -0.03 6.66 -10.27
C LYS A 69 -1.01 7.71 -9.75
N LEU A 70 -2.26 7.32 -9.49
CA LEU A 70 -3.31 8.22 -9.00
C LEU A 70 -2.90 8.85 -7.66
N ASN A 71 -2.43 8.02 -6.73
CA ASN A 71 -2.05 8.45 -5.39
C ASN A 71 -0.57 8.81 -5.25
N PHE A 72 0.21 8.84 -6.34
CA PHE A 72 1.67 8.97 -6.25
C PHE A 72 2.08 10.25 -5.54
N ARG A 73 1.56 11.39 -6.00
CA ARG A 73 1.92 12.70 -5.48
C ARG A 73 1.46 12.87 -4.03
N GLN A 74 0.24 12.47 -3.73
CA GLN A 74 -0.31 12.63 -2.39
C GLN A 74 0.32 11.66 -1.39
N GLY A 75 0.47 10.39 -1.77
CA GLY A 75 1.13 9.36 -0.98
C GLY A 75 2.60 9.69 -0.72
N LEU A 76 3.32 10.20 -1.71
CA LEU A 76 4.71 10.65 -1.54
C LEU A 76 4.82 11.81 -0.57
N ILE A 77 3.97 12.84 -0.70
CA ILE A 77 4.00 14.00 0.21
C ILE A 77 3.71 13.56 1.64
N MET A 78 2.68 12.73 1.85
CA MET A 78 2.35 12.23 3.19
C MET A 78 3.47 11.38 3.76
N TRP A 79 4.06 10.50 2.96
CA TRP A 79 5.21 9.70 3.38
C TRP A 79 6.41 10.54 3.81
N LEU A 80 6.73 11.61 3.06
CA LEU A 80 7.82 12.51 3.43
C LEU A 80 7.53 13.27 4.73
N ILE A 81 6.27 13.67 4.96
CA ILE A 81 5.84 14.30 6.21
C ILE A 81 6.00 13.32 7.38
N ASP A 82 5.52 12.08 7.22
CA ASP A 82 5.61 11.03 8.22
C ASP A 82 7.07 10.65 8.51
N LEU A 83 7.92 10.58 7.48
CA LEU A 83 9.35 10.30 7.61
C LEU A 83 10.07 11.43 8.36
N ALA A 84 9.78 12.69 8.02
CA ALA A 84 10.33 13.84 8.73
C ALA A 84 9.91 13.85 10.21
N PHE A 85 8.63 13.59 10.49
CA PHE A 85 8.11 13.49 11.85
C PHE A 85 8.75 12.33 12.63
N ALA A 86 8.88 11.16 12.02
CA ALA A 86 9.55 10.00 12.61
C ALA A 86 11.04 10.29 12.89
N GLY A 87 11.71 11.02 12.00
CA GLY A 87 13.09 11.46 12.20
C GLY A 87 13.26 12.36 13.43
N ILE A 88 12.39 13.36 13.58
CA ILE A 88 12.38 14.25 14.76
C ILE A 88 12.13 13.44 16.04
N MET A 89 11.14 12.55 16.03
CA MET A 89 10.83 11.64 17.13
C MET A 89 12.03 10.78 17.56
N VAL A 90 12.76 10.21 16.60
CA VAL A 90 13.97 9.40 16.89
C VAL A 90 15.08 10.26 17.49
N LEU A 91 15.27 11.48 16.98
CA LEU A 91 16.25 12.42 17.53
C LEU A 91 15.91 12.80 18.96
N ASP A 92 14.65 13.18 19.22
CA ASP A 92 14.16 13.47 20.56
C ASP A 92 14.41 12.29 21.49
N PHE A 93 14.04 11.07 21.09
CA PHE A 93 14.27 9.88 21.91
C PHE A 93 15.75 9.61 22.20
N LYS A 94 16.64 9.86 21.23
CA LYS A 94 18.10 9.75 21.41
C LYS A 94 18.66 10.80 22.36
N VAL A 95 18.18 12.05 22.27
CA VAL A 95 18.52 13.13 23.22
C VAL A 95 18.08 12.75 24.63
N LEU A 96 16.83 12.31 24.80
CA LEU A 96 16.29 11.97 26.12
C LEU A 96 16.90 10.72 26.75
N ASN A 97 17.49 9.82 25.96
CA ASN A 97 18.24 8.66 26.46
C ASN A 97 19.74 8.94 26.65
N GLY A 98 20.22 10.14 26.31
CA GLY A 98 21.64 10.52 26.40
C GLY A 98 22.54 9.68 25.51
N SER A 99 22.00 9.17 24.40
CA SER A 99 22.75 8.37 23.43
C SER A 99 23.47 9.22 22.38
N ILE A 100 23.46 10.55 22.55
CA ILE A 100 24.19 11.51 21.70
C ILE A 100 25.50 11.88 22.42
N PRO A 101 26.67 11.59 21.83
CA PRO A 101 27.95 11.99 22.39
C PRO A 101 28.00 13.51 22.57
N GLY A 102 28.25 13.98 23.80
CA GLY A 102 28.38 15.41 24.13
C GLY A 102 27.15 16.08 24.76
N ILE A 103 26.04 15.35 24.96
CA ILE A 103 24.88 15.83 25.73
C ILE A 103 24.77 14.96 26.99
N GLU A 104 25.16 15.51 28.13
CA GLU A 104 25.04 14.82 29.42
C GLU A 104 23.56 14.57 29.74
N ASN A 105 23.21 13.35 30.13
CA ASN A 105 21.90 13.02 30.67
C ASN A 105 21.65 13.88 31.92
N PRO A 106 20.70 14.84 31.91
CA PRO A 106 20.26 15.44 33.14
C PRO A 106 19.35 14.38 33.74
N GLY A 107 19.89 13.53 34.63
CA GLY A 107 19.17 12.46 35.32
C GLY A 107 18.09 12.95 36.29
N THR A 108 17.39 14.02 35.93
CA THR A 108 16.35 14.66 36.73
C THR A 108 14.98 14.09 36.38
N GLN A 109 14.07 14.09 37.35
CA GLN A 109 12.71 13.57 37.18
C GLN A 109 11.94 14.25 36.02
N MET A 110 12.29 15.48 35.67
CA MET A 110 11.70 16.23 34.56
C MET A 110 11.91 15.56 33.19
N PHE A 111 13.08 14.97 32.93
CA PHE A 111 13.35 14.26 31.67
C PHE A 111 12.58 12.94 31.56
N SER A 112 12.26 12.31 32.69
CA SER A 112 11.44 11.09 32.71
C SER A 112 10.00 11.38 32.27
N VAL A 113 9.40 12.47 32.76
CA VAL A 113 8.05 12.90 32.35
C VAL A 113 8.03 13.25 30.86
N MET A 114 9.03 13.98 30.36
CA MET A 114 9.14 14.34 28.96
C MET A 114 9.26 13.09 28.06
N ARG A 115 9.99 12.06 28.50
CA ARG A 115 10.12 10.78 27.79
C ARG A 115 8.78 10.07 27.66
N VAL A 116 7.99 10.04 28.73
CA VAL A 116 6.64 9.44 28.70
C VAL A 116 5.75 10.22 27.73
N LEU A 117 5.75 11.55 27.76
CA LEU A 117 4.94 12.36 26.85
C LEU A 117 5.29 12.14 25.37
N ILE A 118 6.58 12.10 25.03
CA ILE A 118 7.04 11.81 23.67
C ILE A 118 6.64 10.39 23.26
N MET A 119 6.72 9.41 24.17
CA MET A 119 6.29 8.04 23.91
C MET A 119 4.79 7.95 23.62
N VAL A 120 3.95 8.66 24.37
CA VAL A 120 2.51 8.73 24.08
C VAL A 120 2.26 9.34 22.71
N LEU A 121 2.95 10.44 22.38
CA LEU A 121 2.83 11.09 21.08
C LEU A 121 3.30 10.17 19.94
N ALA A 122 4.37 9.39 20.14
CA ALA A 122 4.85 8.40 19.17
C ALA A 122 3.80 7.31 18.91
N ILE A 123 3.14 6.80 19.95
CA ILE A 123 2.09 5.79 19.83
C ILE A 123 0.89 6.35 19.06
N LEU A 124 0.45 7.58 19.37
CA LEU A 124 -0.64 8.23 18.65
C LEU A 124 -0.31 8.47 17.17
N ALA A 125 0.94 8.86 16.87
CA ALA A 125 1.41 9.01 15.50
C ALA A 125 1.40 7.65 14.77
N LEU A 126 1.91 6.59 15.38
CA LEU A 126 1.89 5.24 14.81
C LEU A 126 0.46 4.78 14.48
N PHE A 127 -0.49 5.05 15.35
CA PHE A 127 -1.90 4.71 15.13
C PHE A 127 -2.49 5.45 13.94
N THR A 128 -2.15 6.74 13.83
CA THR A 128 -2.61 7.59 12.73
C THR A 128 -2.05 7.11 11.40
N VAL A 129 -0.72 6.92 11.31
CA VAL A 129 -0.02 6.47 10.09
C VAL A 129 -0.53 5.10 9.62
N SER A 130 -0.85 4.20 10.55
CA SER A 130 -1.40 2.87 10.22
C SER A 130 -2.72 2.96 9.43
N PHE A 131 -3.53 4.00 9.67
CA PHE A 131 -4.77 4.25 8.93
C PHE A 131 -4.60 5.22 7.75
N THR A 132 -3.54 6.02 7.71
CA THR A 132 -3.30 7.01 6.64
C THR A 132 -3.28 6.39 5.25
N PHE A 133 -2.51 5.30 5.05
CA PHE A 133 -2.40 4.67 3.73
C PHE A 133 -3.67 3.93 3.29
N PRO A 134 -4.34 3.14 4.15
CA PRO A 134 -5.66 2.58 3.83
C PRO A 134 -6.72 3.63 3.49
N VAL A 135 -6.77 4.74 4.25
CA VAL A 135 -7.72 5.83 4.00
C VAL A 135 -7.38 6.54 2.70
N LEU A 136 -6.11 6.76 2.41
CA LEU A 136 -5.69 7.32 1.12
C LEU A 136 -6.04 6.40 -0.06
N ALA A 137 -5.95 5.10 0.13
CA ALA A 137 -6.25 4.13 -0.91
C ALA A 137 -7.74 4.10 -1.27
N LYS A 138 -8.62 4.44 -0.32
CA LYS A 138 -10.07 4.33 -0.47
C LYS A 138 -10.78 5.65 -0.70
N PHE A 139 -10.27 6.77 -0.19
CA PHE A 139 -10.95 8.05 -0.24
C PHE A 139 -10.11 9.12 -0.92
N ASP A 140 -10.69 9.80 -1.92
CA ASP A 140 -10.11 11.03 -2.49
C ASP A 140 -10.34 12.20 -1.52
N ASN A 141 -9.37 12.41 -0.63
CA ASN A 141 -9.39 13.45 0.38
C ASN A 141 -8.14 14.30 0.27
N THR A 142 -8.24 15.57 0.66
CA THR A 142 -7.03 16.40 0.83
C THR A 142 -6.15 15.87 1.96
N ILE A 143 -4.83 16.08 1.88
CA ILE A 143 -3.84 15.62 2.88
C ILE A 143 -4.27 15.89 4.33
N LYS A 144 -4.79 17.10 4.61
CA LYS A 144 -5.25 17.49 5.95
C LYS A 144 -6.43 16.65 6.41
N ASN A 145 -7.38 16.39 5.51
CA ASN A 145 -8.55 15.58 5.80
C ASN A 145 -8.18 14.11 5.96
N THR A 146 -7.20 13.61 5.19
CA THR A 146 -6.70 12.24 5.33
C THR A 146 -6.16 11.99 6.74
N TYR A 147 -5.28 12.86 7.26
CA TYR A 147 -4.78 12.72 8.64
C TYR A 147 -5.88 12.85 9.68
N ARG A 148 -6.79 13.82 9.52
CA ARG A 148 -7.91 14.01 10.45
C ARG A 148 -8.80 12.77 10.48
N ASN A 149 -9.17 12.25 9.33
CA ASN A 149 -10.00 11.06 9.20
C ASN A 149 -9.30 9.82 9.78
N SER A 150 -8.02 9.64 9.46
CA SER A 150 -7.20 8.52 9.94
C SER A 150 -7.05 8.53 11.45
N PHE A 151 -6.89 9.71 12.06
CA PHE A 151 -6.86 9.86 13.51
C PHE A 151 -8.20 9.47 14.16
N PHE A 152 -9.32 9.96 13.63
CA PHE A 152 -10.64 9.60 14.16
C PHE A 152 -10.96 8.12 13.98
N MET A 153 -10.66 7.54 12.80
CA MET A 153 -10.90 6.13 12.51
C MET A 153 -10.03 5.22 13.38
N SER A 154 -8.74 5.52 13.55
CA SER A 154 -7.83 4.74 14.38
C SER A 154 -8.21 4.74 15.86
N CYS A 155 -8.71 5.87 16.38
CA CYS A 155 -9.23 5.96 17.75
C CYS A 155 -10.58 5.23 17.92
N ARG A 156 -11.47 5.33 16.92
CA ARG A 156 -12.78 4.68 16.94
C ARG A 156 -12.68 3.15 16.83
N HIS A 157 -11.76 2.66 16.00
CA HIS A 157 -11.60 1.25 15.65
C HIS A 157 -10.26 0.69 16.14
N PHE A 158 -9.98 0.90 17.42
CA PHE A 158 -8.76 0.47 18.08
C PHE A 158 -8.37 -1.01 17.84
N PRO A 159 -9.30 -2.00 17.85
CA PRO A 159 -8.95 -3.39 17.56
C PRO A 159 -8.37 -3.58 16.14
N THR A 160 -8.92 -2.88 15.15
CA THR A 160 -8.43 -2.92 13.77
C THR A 160 -7.04 -2.29 13.67
N THR A 161 -6.81 -1.18 14.38
CA THR A 161 -5.48 -0.54 14.48
C THR A 161 -4.45 -1.50 15.06
N LEU A 162 -4.80 -2.21 16.13
CA LEU A 162 -3.91 -3.19 16.75
C LEU A 162 -3.57 -4.34 15.82
N VAL A 163 -4.55 -4.87 15.06
CA VAL A 163 -4.30 -5.93 14.09
C VAL A 163 -3.35 -5.44 13.01
N MET A 164 -3.54 -4.22 12.47
CA MET A 164 -2.60 -3.65 11.49
C MET A 164 -1.18 -3.51 12.05
N ILE A 165 -1.04 -2.92 13.23
CA ILE A 165 0.28 -2.75 13.85
C ILE A 165 0.91 -4.11 14.10
N LEU A 166 0.14 -5.08 14.60
CA LEU A 166 0.62 -6.41 14.91
C LEU A 166 1.07 -7.15 13.65
N THR A 167 0.28 -7.14 12.57
CA THR A 167 0.65 -7.84 11.33
C THR A 167 1.91 -7.26 10.72
N TRP A 168 2.02 -5.94 10.64
CA TRP A 168 3.24 -5.28 10.13
C TRP A 168 4.44 -5.49 11.06
N SER A 169 4.25 -5.40 12.38
CA SER A 169 5.33 -5.62 13.35
C SER A 169 5.84 -7.06 13.31
N VAL A 170 4.94 -8.04 13.22
CA VAL A 170 5.31 -9.46 13.08
C VAL A 170 6.12 -9.64 11.81
N THR A 171 5.65 -9.16 10.65
CA THR A 171 6.36 -9.28 9.37
C THR A 171 7.77 -8.69 9.45
N LEU A 172 7.94 -7.49 10.02
CA LEU A 172 9.26 -6.88 10.19
C LEU A 172 10.15 -7.64 11.18
N LEU A 173 9.58 -8.11 12.30
CA LEU A 173 10.31 -8.83 13.34
C LEU A 173 10.80 -10.19 12.85
N THR A 174 9.96 -10.98 12.14
CA THR A 174 10.40 -12.24 11.56
C THR A 174 11.47 -12.05 10.50
N GLY A 175 11.40 -10.97 9.71
CA GLY A 175 12.42 -10.65 8.71
C GLY A 175 13.77 -10.34 9.34
N TYR A 176 13.76 -9.68 10.51
CA TYR A 176 14.97 -9.37 11.27
C TYR A 176 15.55 -10.58 12.03
N LEU A 177 14.71 -11.35 12.73
CA LEU A 177 15.16 -12.47 13.56
C LEU A 177 15.52 -13.73 12.76
N PHE A 178 14.85 -13.95 11.63
CA PHE A 178 15.00 -15.17 10.81
C PHE A 178 15.33 -14.82 9.36
N PRO A 179 16.53 -14.31 9.06
CA PRO A 179 16.95 -13.98 7.70
C PRO A 179 16.92 -15.19 6.74
N GLN A 180 16.90 -16.42 7.25
CA GLN A 180 16.71 -17.64 6.45
C GLN A 180 15.33 -17.68 5.76
N LEU A 181 14.33 -16.95 6.29
CA LEU A 181 12.97 -16.85 5.73
C LEU A 181 12.81 -15.68 4.75
N LEU A 182 13.90 -15.03 4.34
CA LEU A 182 13.86 -13.83 3.49
C LEU A 182 13.15 -14.10 2.16
N ILE A 183 13.32 -15.30 1.57
CA ILE A 183 12.59 -15.71 0.36
C ILE A 183 11.07 -15.67 0.61
N VAL A 184 10.58 -16.15 1.75
CA VAL A 184 9.15 -16.12 2.09
C VAL A 184 8.66 -14.67 2.26
N HIS A 185 9.49 -13.78 2.79
CA HIS A 185 9.17 -12.35 2.90
C HIS A 185 9.06 -11.70 1.52
N ILE A 186 9.99 -12.01 0.62
CA ILE A 186 9.98 -11.53 -0.78
C ILE A 186 8.81 -12.10 -1.57
N LEU A 187 8.34 -13.29 -1.23
CA LEU A 187 7.25 -13.91 -1.97
C LEU A 187 5.88 -13.52 -1.48
N ILE A 188 5.61 -13.38 -0.18
CA ILE A 188 4.20 -13.24 0.27
C ILE A 188 3.97 -12.37 1.51
N LEU A 189 4.97 -12.20 2.37
CA LEU A 189 4.69 -11.79 3.75
C LEU A 189 4.29 -10.31 3.90
N PHE A 190 4.74 -9.40 3.02
CA PHE A 190 4.30 -8.00 3.05
C PHE A 190 2.88 -7.83 2.53
N SER A 191 2.53 -8.48 1.43
CA SER A 191 1.15 -8.48 0.92
C SER A 191 0.18 -9.15 1.88
N LEU A 192 0.60 -10.21 2.56
CA LEU A 192 -0.21 -10.83 3.60
C LEU A 192 -0.41 -9.90 4.81
N ALA A 193 0.60 -9.12 5.18
CA ALA A 193 0.52 -8.16 6.29
C ALA A 193 -0.52 -7.06 6.05
N ALA A 194 -0.74 -6.67 4.79
CA ALA A 194 -1.81 -5.76 4.38
C ALA A 194 -3.15 -6.49 4.16
N PHE A 195 -3.14 -7.71 3.61
CA PHE A 195 -4.36 -8.45 3.31
C PHE A 195 -5.17 -8.86 4.54
N VAL A 196 -4.51 -9.34 5.60
CA VAL A 196 -5.19 -9.74 6.84
C VAL A 196 -6.01 -8.59 7.46
N PRO A 197 -5.46 -7.39 7.68
CA PRO A 197 -6.25 -6.28 8.20
C PRO A 197 -7.26 -5.73 7.20
N SER A 198 -7.06 -5.91 5.88
CA SER A 198 -8.03 -5.46 4.86
C SER A 198 -9.43 -6.02 5.07
N PHE A 199 -9.59 -7.24 5.58
CA PHE A 199 -10.92 -7.77 5.95
C PHE A 199 -11.64 -6.97 7.04
N MET A 200 -10.89 -6.39 7.98
CA MET A 200 -11.44 -5.53 9.01
C MET A 200 -11.62 -4.11 8.49
N LEU A 201 -10.70 -3.61 7.66
CA LEU A 201 -10.77 -2.29 7.04
C LEU A 201 -11.98 -2.15 6.12
N VAL A 202 -12.31 -3.16 5.31
CA VAL A 202 -13.54 -3.17 4.49
C VAL A 202 -14.78 -2.94 5.36
N LYS A 203 -14.92 -3.71 6.45
CA LYS A 203 -16.03 -3.54 7.40
C LYS A 203 -16.06 -2.18 8.08
N VAL A 204 -14.88 -1.59 8.31
CA VAL A 204 -14.75 -0.25 8.86
C VAL A 204 -15.23 0.76 7.82
N PHE A 205 -14.74 0.71 6.59
CA PHE A 205 -15.04 1.67 5.52
C PHE A 205 -16.51 1.59 5.05
N ASP A 206 -17.11 0.40 5.00
CA ASP A 206 -18.54 0.21 4.70
C ASP A 206 -19.47 0.96 5.66
N ARG A 207 -18.99 1.28 6.87
CA ARG A 207 -19.76 2.08 7.84
C ARG A 207 -19.74 3.58 7.54
N TYR A 208 -18.80 4.04 6.71
CA TYR A 208 -18.60 5.46 6.39
C TYR A 208 -18.95 5.83 4.95
N ILE A 209 -19.09 4.85 4.05
CA ILE A 209 -19.47 5.08 2.65
C ILE A 209 -20.93 4.63 2.46
N PRO A 210 -21.86 5.51 2.02
CA PRO A 210 -23.18 5.08 1.60
C PRO A 210 -23.04 4.18 0.35
N ALA A 211 -23.77 3.06 0.30
CA ALA A 211 -23.59 2.00 -0.70
C ALA A 211 -23.64 2.44 -2.18
N GLU A 212 -24.22 3.61 -2.47
CA GLU A 212 -24.34 4.19 -3.81
C GLU A 212 -23.05 4.92 -4.25
N ALA A 213 -22.28 5.49 -3.32
CA ALA A 213 -21.06 6.25 -3.65
C ALA A 213 -19.83 5.36 -3.89
N ASP A 214 -19.78 4.17 -3.28
CA ASP A 214 -18.62 3.26 -3.41
C ASP A 214 -18.48 2.69 -4.83
N GLY A 215 -19.62 2.41 -5.48
CA GLY A 215 -19.65 1.84 -6.83
C GLY A 215 -19.33 2.88 -7.92
N GLU A 216 -19.81 4.12 -7.78
CA GLU A 216 -19.64 5.16 -8.79
C GLU A 216 -18.18 5.65 -8.90
N GLU A 217 -17.48 5.82 -7.77
CA GLU A 217 -16.06 6.23 -7.78
C GLU A 217 -15.16 5.14 -8.35
N GLU A 218 -15.47 3.88 -8.07
CA GLU A 218 -14.69 2.73 -8.58
C GLU A 218 -14.95 2.45 -10.06
N GLU A 219 -16.21 2.43 -10.49
CA GLU A 219 -16.57 2.26 -11.91
C GLU A 219 -16.05 3.43 -12.77
N GLY A 220 -16.10 4.66 -12.26
CA GLY A 220 -15.55 5.83 -12.95
C GLY A 220 -14.04 5.69 -13.18
N ALA A 221 -13.30 5.35 -12.13
CA ALA A 221 -11.86 5.15 -12.23
C ALA A 221 -11.49 3.99 -13.17
N ASP A 222 -12.23 2.87 -13.12
CA ASP A 222 -12.00 1.69 -13.96
C ASP A 222 -12.34 1.95 -15.45
N ASN A 223 -13.36 2.76 -15.73
CA ASN A 223 -13.71 3.16 -17.09
C ASN A 223 -12.73 4.16 -17.71
N GLU A 224 -12.22 5.13 -16.96
CA GLU A 224 -11.25 6.11 -17.46
C GLU A 224 -9.93 5.43 -17.89
N GLU A 225 -9.42 4.50 -17.09
CA GLU A 225 -8.22 3.73 -17.42
C GLU A 225 -8.43 2.77 -18.60
N ASN A 226 -9.60 2.13 -18.72
CA ASN A 226 -9.91 1.30 -19.89
C ASN A 226 -9.93 2.13 -21.18
N ARG A 227 -10.36 3.38 -21.12
CA ARG A 227 -10.30 4.32 -22.25
C ARG A 227 -8.85 4.71 -22.56
N ASP A 228 -8.05 5.06 -21.56
CA ASP A 228 -6.64 5.41 -21.77
C ASP A 228 -5.84 4.24 -22.37
N ASN A 229 -6.06 3.02 -21.87
CA ASN A 229 -5.46 1.80 -22.41
C ASN A 229 -5.94 1.53 -23.84
N ALA A 230 -7.21 1.76 -24.15
CA ALA A 230 -7.72 1.60 -25.52
C ALA A 230 -7.08 2.59 -26.48
N VAL A 231 -6.83 3.83 -26.04
CA VAL A 231 -6.14 4.87 -26.81
C VAL A 231 -4.66 4.54 -26.99
N GLU A 232 -3.97 4.09 -25.95
CA GLU A 232 -2.56 3.69 -26.03
C GLU A 232 -2.36 2.48 -26.97
N ASN A 233 -3.19 1.44 -26.85
CA ASN A 233 -3.17 0.30 -27.76
C ASN A 233 -3.55 0.69 -29.20
N ALA A 234 -4.46 1.63 -29.40
CA ALA A 234 -4.80 2.14 -30.74
C ALA A 234 -3.65 2.96 -31.35
N ALA A 235 -2.88 3.68 -30.53
CA ALA A 235 -1.70 4.41 -30.97
C ALA A 235 -0.55 3.47 -31.34
N ASP A 236 -0.30 2.42 -30.56
CA ASP A 236 0.74 1.42 -30.82
C ASP A 236 0.45 0.62 -32.11
N ASN A 237 -0.79 0.12 -32.26
CA ASN A 237 -1.23 -0.59 -33.47
C ASN A 237 -1.33 0.31 -34.73
N GLY A 238 -1.52 1.62 -34.54
CA GLY A 238 -1.53 2.61 -35.62
C GLY A 238 -0.13 2.93 -36.15
N VAL A 239 0.89 2.83 -35.30
CA VAL A 239 2.30 3.05 -35.67
C VAL A 239 2.86 1.81 -36.41
N ASP A 240 2.55 0.60 -35.94
CA ASP A 240 2.99 -0.64 -36.61
C ASP A 240 2.44 -0.77 -38.04
N ASN A 241 1.17 -0.42 -38.26
CA ASN A 241 0.57 -0.41 -39.61
C ASN A 241 1.15 0.65 -40.56
N ALA A 242 1.71 1.76 -40.03
CA ALA A 242 2.33 2.81 -40.85
C ALA A 242 3.77 2.46 -41.28
N VAL A 243 4.48 1.69 -40.46
CA VAL A 243 5.85 1.22 -40.74
C VAL A 243 5.86 0.07 -41.76
N GLU A 244 4.89 -0.85 -41.71
CA GLU A 244 4.77 -1.93 -42.71
C GLU A 244 4.46 -1.41 -44.13
N ASN A 245 3.70 -0.32 -44.24
CA ASN A 245 3.28 0.22 -45.55
C ASN A 245 4.34 1.13 -46.23
N THR A 246 5.40 1.52 -45.51
CA THR A 246 6.49 2.37 -46.05
C THR A 246 7.77 1.61 -46.38
N GLY A 247 7.91 0.34 -45.95
CA GLY A 247 9.06 -0.51 -46.27
C GLY A 247 9.01 -1.24 -47.63
N GLY A 248 7.89 -1.15 -48.37
CA GLY A 248 7.63 -2.00 -49.55
C GLY A 248 7.97 -1.41 -50.93
N SER A 249 8.42 -0.16 -51.06
CA SER A 249 8.49 0.51 -52.38
C SER A 249 9.89 0.92 -52.88
N LEU A 250 10.97 0.31 -52.38
CA LEU A 250 12.34 0.58 -52.87
C LEU A 250 13.11 -0.70 -53.19
N SER A 251 12.58 -1.51 -54.11
CA SER A 251 13.41 -2.44 -54.89
C SER A 251 12.65 -2.87 -56.15
N GLU A 252 12.78 -2.09 -57.22
CA GLU A 252 12.79 -2.59 -58.60
C GLU A 252 13.13 -1.42 -59.53
N GLY A 253 14.32 -1.45 -60.10
CA GLY A 253 14.87 -0.40 -60.95
C GLY A 253 16.23 -0.80 -61.51
N LYS A 254 16.23 -1.86 -62.33
CA LYS A 254 17.24 -2.13 -63.35
C LYS A 254 16.54 -2.27 -64.69
#